data_AF-A0A0P8A036-F1
#
_entry.id   AF-A0A0P8A036-F1
#
_cell.length_a   1.000
_cell.length_b   1.000
_cell.length_c   1.000
_cell.angle_alpha   90.00
_cell.angle_beta   90.00
_cell.angle_gamma   90.00
#
_symmetry.space_group_name_H-M   'P 1'
#
loop_
_entity.id
_entity.type
_entity.pdbx_description
1 polymer ?
#
loop_
_entity_poly.entity_id
_entity_poly.type
_entity_poly.pdbx_seq_one_letter_code
_entity_poly.pdbx_strand_id
1 'polypeptide(L)'
;MPAIVFHNTLALFGVMQTLEKSGNLVIYSQPLYPLIAMAFISVIILAASDILLIRRKMEAIKMSSIFVVVIKMISMPKYSSIFKTPEDEAKYMAAYEAVLALWPVPYESFDVPTRFGKTHVIASGPKEAQPLVLLHATSASATMWFPNIADLSRNYRTYALDTIGEPGKSVISNPPQKRSDYGALVN
;
A
#
# COMPACT_ATOMS: atom_id res chain seq x y z
N MET A 1 0.77 -8.83 -13.15
CA MET A 1 0.32 -7.97 -14.28
C MET A 1 -1.19 -7.71 -14.28
N PRO A 2 -2.12 -8.69 -14.17
CA PRO A 2 -3.56 -8.42 -14.27
C PRO A 2 -4.10 -7.51 -13.14
N ALA A 3 -3.60 -7.70 -11.92
CA ALA A 3 -4.01 -6.90 -10.77
C ALA A 3 -3.63 -5.42 -10.91
N ILE A 4 -2.45 -5.10 -11.44
CA ILE A 4 -1.99 -3.72 -11.62
C ILE A 4 -2.84 -2.98 -12.66
N VAL A 5 -3.20 -3.67 -13.75
CA VAL A 5 -4.09 -3.12 -14.78
C VAL A 5 -5.47 -2.84 -14.17
N PHE A 6 -6.02 -3.77 -13.39
CA PHE A 6 -7.30 -3.59 -12.71
C PHE A 6 -7.32 -2.40 -11.73
N HIS A 7 -6.27 -2.25 -10.92
CA HIS A 7 -6.18 -1.17 -9.94
C HIS A 7 -6.00 0.21 -10.61
N ASN A 8 -5.20 0.28 -11.67
CA ASN A 8 -5.06 1.52 -12.45
C ASN A 8 -6.37 1.90 -13.15
N THR A 9 -7.13 0.93 -13.64
CA THR A 9 -8.45 1.17 -14.22
C THR A 9 -9.43 1.74 -13.18
N LEU A 10 -9.47 1.19 -11.96
CA LEU A 10 -10.33 1.70 -10.88
C LEU A 10 -9.94 3.11 -10.43
N ALA A 11 -8.65 3.41 -10.32
CA ALA A 11 -8.17 4.76 -10.01
C ALA A 11 -8.57 5.77 -11.10
N LEU A 12 -8.48 5.40 -12.39
CA LEU A 12 -8.96 6.20 -13.52
C LEU A 12 -10.47 6.43 -13.45
N PHE A 13 -11.26 5.41 -13.11
CA PHE A 13 -12.71 5.55 -12.91
C PHE A 13 -13.05 6.52 -11.77
N GLY A 14 -12.31 6.49 -10.65
CA GLY A 14 -12.50 7.42 -9.54
C GLY A 14 -12.21 8.88 -9.93
N VAL A 15 -11.14 9.10 -10.69
CA VAL A 15 -10.80 10.43 -11.23
C VAL A 15 -11.88 10.92 -12.20
N MET A 16 -12.38 10.03 -13.07
CA MET A 16 -13.45 10.37 -14.02
C MET A 16 -14.75 10.79 -13.33
N GLN A 17 -15.20 10.04 -12.32
CA GLN A 17 -16.40 10.40 -11.54
C GLN A 17 -16.23 11.73 -10.80
N THR A 18 -15.01 12.03 -10.35
CA THR A 18 -14.70 13.29 -9.66
C THR A 18 -14.75 14.48 -10.63
N LEU A 19 -14.22 14.33 -11.84
CA LEU A 19 -14.27 15.34 -12.90
C LEU A 19 -15.70 15.54 -13.46
N GLU A 20 -16.50 14.48 -13.50
CA GLU A 20 -17.92 14.53 -13.84
C GLU A 20 -18.72 15.32 -12.80
N LYS A 21 -18.53 14.99 -11.51
CA LYS A 21 -19.17 15.69 -10.40
C LYS A 21 -18.75 17.16 -10.31
N SER A 22 -17.55 17.53 -10.77
CA SER A 22 -17.08 18.91 -10.75
C SER A 22 -17.56 19.76 -11.92
N GLY A 23 -18.39 19.21 -12.83
CA GLY A 23 -18.92 19.93 -13.99
C GLY A 23 -17.88 20.27 -15.07
N ASN A 24 -16.65 19.77 -14.96
CA ASN A 24 -15.53 20.12 -15.84
C ASN A 24 -15.45 19.26 -17.11
N LEU A 25 -16.37 18.29 -17.31
CA LEU A 25 -16.42 17.45 -18.52
C LEU A 25 -16.96 18.19 -19.76
N VAL A 26 -17.57 19.37 -19.61
CA VAL A 26 -18.24 20.11 -20.69
C VAL A 26 -17.24 20.71 -21.72
N ILE A 27 -15.94 20.71 -21.41
CA ILE A 27 -14.89 21.25 -22.31
C ILE A 27 -14.52 20.23 -23.43
N TYR A 28 -14.99 18.97 -23.35
CA TYR A 28 -14.61 17.92 -24.30
C TYR A 28 -15.80 17.47 -25.16
N SER A 29 -15.88 17.97 -26.39
CA SER A 29 -16.97 17.70 -27.35
C SER A 29 -16.98 16.29 -27.96
N GLN A 30 -16.04 15.41 -27.62
CA GLN A 30 -16.01 13.97 -27.96
C GLN A 30 -15.14 13.22 -26.93
N PRO A 31 -15.71 12.59 -25.88
CA PRO A 31 -14.91 12.07 -24.76
C PRO A 31 -14.11 10.80 -25.06
N LEU A 32 -14.43 10.05 -26.13
CA LEU A 32 -13.86 8.71 -26.33
C LEU A 32 -12.43 8.72 -26.90
N TYR A 33 -12.13 9.57 -27.88
CA TYR A 33 -10.81 9.65 -28.52
C TYR A 33 -9.67 10.19 -27.64
N PRO A 34 -9.84 11.29 -26.88
CA PRO A 34 -8.77 11.79 -26.01
C PRO A 34 -8.52 10.86 -24.81
N LEU A 35 -9.55 10.20 -24.27
CA LEU A 35 -9.37 9.21 -23.20
C LEU A 35 -8.60 7.99 -23.67
N ILE A 36 -8.97 7.44 -24.83
CA ILE A 36 -8.30 6.28 -25.41
C ILE A 36 -6.85 6.65 -25.76
N ALA A 37 -6.62 7.84 -26.33
CA ALA A 37 -5.27 8.33 -26.60
C ALA A 37 -4.42 8.46 -25.33
N MET A 38 -4.96 9.01 -24.24
CA MET A 38 -4.27 9.10 -22.94
C MET A 38 -4.01 7.72 -22.32
N ALA A 39 -4.94 6.77 -22.47
CA ALA A 39 -4.75 5.39 -22.02
C ALA A 39 -3.61 4.71 -22.80
N PHE A 40 -3.52 4.91 -24.12
CA PHE A 40 -2.40 4.39 -24.92
C PHE A 40 -1.07 5.07 -24.55
N ILE A 41 -1.06 6.38 -24.36
CA ILE A 41 0.13 7.13 -23.94
C ILE A 41 0.61 6.64 -22.57
N SER A 42 -0.29 6.43 -21.61
CA SER A 42 0.09 5.92 -20.29
C SER A 42 0.63 4.48 -20.33
N VAL A 43 0.05 3.60 -21.15
CA VAL A 43 0.57 2.24 -21.37
C VAL A 43 1.95 2.26 -22.04
N ILE A 44 2.17 3.16 -23.01
CA ILE A 44 3.46 3.34 -23.68
C ILE A 44 4.51 3.88 -22.70
N ILE A 45 4.17 4.88 -21.89
CA ILE A 45 5.07 5.44 -20.86
C ILE A 45 5.41 4.36 -19.82
N LEU A 46 4.44 3.54 -19.41
CA LEU A 46 4.65 2.46 -18.45
C LEU A 46 5.55 1.36 -19.02
N ALA A 47 5.31 0.94 -20.27
CA ALA A 47 6.15 -0.05 -20.97
C ALA A 47 7.56 0.48 -21.26
N ALA A 48 7.68 1.74 -21.69
CA ALA A 48 8.96 2.39 -21.91
C ALA A 48 9.74 2.55 -20.60
N SER A 49 9.07 2.89 -19.50
CA SER A 49 9.70 2.97 -18.16
C SER A 49 10.20 1.60 -17.70
N ASP A 50 9.45 0.53 -17.93
CA ASP A 50 9.86 -0.85 -17.61
C ASP A 50 11.08 -1.30 -18.44
N ILE A 51 11.10 -0.98 -19.74
CA ILE A 51 12.21 -1.34 -20.63
C ILE A 51 13.46 -0.48 -20.35
N LEU A 52 13.30 0.83 -20.17
CA LEU A 52 14.43 1.76 -20.06
C LEU A 52 15.03 1.82 -18.65
N LEU A 53 14.21 1.74 -17.59
CA LEU A 53 14.65 1.87 -16.20
C LEU A 53 14.80 0.54 -15.48
N ILE A 54 14.00 -0.48 -15.81
CA ILE A 54 14.03 -1.77 -15.09
C ILE A 54 14.95 -2.77 -15.80
N ARG A 55 14.84 -2.96 -17.13
CA ARG A 55 15.70 -3.91 -17.85
C ARG A 55 17.18 -3.50 -17.95
N ARG A 56 17.48 -2.22 -18.24
CA ARG A 56 18.87 -1.72 -18.29
C ARG A 56 19.58 -1.78 -16.93
N LYS A 57 18.83 -1.52 -15.86
CA LYS A 57 19.34 -1.60 -14.48
C LYS A 57 19.47 -3.07 -14.06
N MET A 58 18.55 -3.96 -14.45
CA MET A 58 18.64 -5.40 -14.18
C MET A 58 19.85 -6.08 -14.84
N GLU A 59 20.23 -5.70 -16.06
CA GLU A 59 21.41 -6.30 -16.71
C GLU A 59 22.73 -5.82 -16.08
N ALA A 60 22.83 -4.54 -15.68
CA ALA A 60 23.98 -4.02 -14.93
C ALA A 60 24.04 -4.54 -13.47
N ILE A 61 22.88 -4.76 -12.86
CA ILE A 61 22.74 -5.32 -11.50
C ILE A 61 22.96 -6.83 -11.52
N LYS A 62 22.57 -7.59 -12.55
CA LYS A 62 22.74 -9.06 -12.61
C LYS A 62 24.19 -9.51 -12.49
N MET A 63 25.13 -8.86 -13.20
CA MET A 63 26.55 -9.24 -13.13
C MET A 63 27.21 -8.96 -11.78
N SER A 64 26.82 -7.88 -11.10
CA SER A 64 27.33 -7.54 -9.76
C SER A 64 26.57 -8.25 -8.62
N SER A 65 25.28 -8.50 -8.82
CA SER A 65 24.41 -9.12 -7.82
C SER A 65 24.52 -10.63 -7.76
N ILE A 66 24.92 -11.33 -8.82
CA ILE A 66 25.20 -12.77 -8.72
C ILE A 66 26.29 -13.03 -7.68
N PHE A 67 27.35 -12.22 -7.67
CA PHE A 67 28.45 -12.36 -6.71
C PHE A 67 28.04 -11.93 -5.29
N VAL A 68 27.26 -10.85 -5.16
CA VAL A 68 26.75 -10.36 -3.86
C VAL A 68 25.64 -11.26 -3.28
N VAL A 69 24.77 -11.83 -4.11
CA VAL A 69 23.70 -12.76 -3.70
C VAL A 69 24.29 -14.05 -3.19
N VAL A 70 25.32 -14.62 -3.83
CA VAL A 70 26.01 -15.83 -3.34
C VAL A 70 26.64 -15.57 -1.97
N ILE A 71 27.31 -14.42 -1.78
CA ILE A 71 27.89 -14.04 -0.48
C ILE A 71 26.81 -13.77 0.58
N LYS A 72 25.69 -13.13 0.20
CA LYS A 72 24.57 -12.82 1.11
C LYS A 72 23.74 -14.06 1.46
N MET A 73 23.66 -15.07 0.59
CA MET A 73 23.02 -16.37 0.87
C MET A 73 23.78 -17.17 1.95
N ILE A 74 25.10 -16.99 2.02
CA ILE A 74 25.95 -17.62 3.04
C ILE A 74 25.83 -16.89 4.40
N SER A 75 25.33 -15.65 4.41
CA SER A 75 25.28 -14.81 5.62
C SER A 75 24.01 -13.94 5.68
N MET A 76 22.82 -14.54 5.69
CA MET A 76 21.58 -13.83 6.02
C MET A 76 21.16 -14.11 7.47
N PRO A 77 21.05 -13.08 8.33
CA PRO A 77 20.38 -13.22 9.61
C PRO A 77 18.89 -13.45 9.38
N LYS A 78 18.28 -14.24 10.27
CA LYS A 78 16.83 -14.52 10.28
C LYS A 78 16.04 -13.21 10.41
N TYR A 79 15.41 -12.84 9.31
CA TYR A 79 14.39 -11.78 9.12
C TYR A 79 14.92 -10.34 9.13
N SER A 80 15.29 -9.86 7.94
CA SER A 80 15.61 -8.46 7.66
C SER A 80 14.33 -7.63 7.45
N SER A 81 14.34 -6.39 7.94
CA SER A 81 13.34 -5.34 7.64
C SER A 81 12.90 -5.35 6.17
N ILE A 82 11.63 -5.02 5.91
CA ILE A 82 11.11 -4.83 4.53
C ILE A 82 11.80 -3.66 3.81
N PHE A 83 12.43 -2.76 4.58
CA PHE A 83 13.19 -1.64 4.07
C PHE A 83 14.62 -2.06 3.74
N LYS A 84 15.17 -1.49 2.66
CA LYS A 84 16.52 -1.83 2.18
C LYS A 84 17.60 -1.32 3.12
N THR A 85 17.37 -0.15 3.73
CA THR A 85 18.27 0.48 4.68
C THR A 85 17.48 1.10 5.84
N PRO A 86 18.11 1.30 7.01
CA PRO A 86 17.50 2.01 8.13
C PRO A 86 17.08 3.44 7.79
N GLU A 87 17.78 4.11 6.88
CA GLU A 87 17.45 5.47 6.44
C GLU A 87 16.17 5.50 5.61
N ASP A 88 15.95 4.50 4.76
CA ASP A 88 14.70 4.35 4.00
C ASP A 88 13.52 4.06 4.94
N GLU A 89 13.74 3.23 5.96
CA GLU A 89 12.75 2.98 7.02
C GLU A 89 12.41 4.26 7.78
N ALA A 90 13.41 5.02 8.22
CA ALA A 90 13.20 6.28 8.94
C ALA A 90 12.42 7.32 8.09
N LYS A 91 12.74 7.43 6.79
CA LYS A 91 12.00 8.31 5.86
C LYS A 91 10.55 7.87 5.69
N TYR A 92 10.32 6.56 5.55
CA TYR A 92 8.97 6.02 5.44
C TYR A 92 8.16 6.28 6.72
N MET A 93 8.74 6.04 7.90
CA MET A 93 8.08 6.28 9.18
C MET A 93 7.77 7.78 9.36
N ALA A 94 8.67 8.68 8.97
CA ALA A 94 8.39 10.11 9.00
C ALA A 94 7.20 10.50 8.09
N ALA A 95 7.10 9.91 6.89
CA ALA A 95 5.96 10.12 6.00
C ALA A 95 4.66 9.51 6.59
N TYR A 96 4.75 8.34 7.20
CA TYR A 96 3.62 7.69 7.89
C TYR A 96 3.06 8.61 8.97
N GLU A 97 3.92 9.14 9.86
CA GLU A 97 3.48 10.06 10.93
C GLU A 97 2.88 11.35 10.36
N ALA A 98 3.43 11.88 9.27
CA ALA A 98 2.89 13.07 8.62
C ALA A 98 1.46 12.85 8.07
N VAL A 99 1.17 11.66 7.51
CA VAL A 99 -0.20 11.31 7.08
C VAL A 99 -1.09 11.05 8.30
N LEU A 100 -0.59 10.37 9.32
CA LEU A 100 -1.34 10.08 10.55
C LEU A 100 -1.70 11.36 11.32
N ALA A 101 -0.92 12.43 11.20
CA ALA A 101 -1.25 13.74 11.75
C ALA A 101 -2.52 14.36 11.11
N LEU A 102 -2.94 13.89 9.93
CA LEU A 102 -4.19 14.30 9.27
C LEU A 102 -5.41 13.51 9.77
N TRP A 103 -5.23 12.57 10.69
CA TRP A 103 -6.30 11.71 11.18
C TRP A 103 -7.36 12.55 11.91
N PRO A 104 -8.61 12.61 11.42
CA PRO A 104 -9.59 13.62 11.82
C PRO A 104 -10.30 13.34 13.15
N VAL A 105 -9.98 12.25 13.85
CA VAL A 105 -10.66 11.79 15.07
C VAL A 105 -9.67 11.26 16.11
N PRO A 106 -10.02 11.18 17.40
CA PRO A 106 -9.19 10.52 18.38
C PRO A 106 -8.96 9.04 18.04
N TYR A 107 -7.73 8.57 18.21
CA TYR A 107 -7.36 7.19 17.94
C TYR A 107 -6.44 6.61 19.02
N GLU A 108 -6.47 5.29 19.14
CA GLU A 108 -5.51 4.50 19.91
C GLU A 108 -4.61 3.77 18.90
N SER A 109 -3.29 3.74 19.16
CA SER A 109 -2.31 3.07 18.32
C SER A 109 -1.57 2.04 19.16
N PHE A 110 -1.64 0.77 18.77
CA PHE A 110 -1.08 -0.35 19.53
C PHE A 110 -0.73 -1.54 18.65
N ASP A 111 0.09 -2.45 19.18
CA ASP A 111 0.49 -3.67 18.49
C ASP A 111 -0.25 -4.89 19.06
N VAL A 112 -0.71 -5.77 18.18
CA VAL A 112 -1.29 -7.06 18.52
C VAL A 112 -0.29 -8.18 18.18
N PRO A 113 0.13 -9.01 19.14
CA PRO A 113 0.99 -10.15 18.85
C PRO A 113 0.21 -11.23 18.08
N THR A 114 0.80 -11.74 17.00
CA THR A 114 0.27 -12.83 16.19
C THR A 114 1.33 -13.91 15.97
N ARG A 115 0.93 -15.07 15.44
CA ARG A 115 1.88 -16.13 15.06
C ARG A 115 2.85 -15.74 13.93
N PHE A 116 2.62 -14.62 13.26
CA PHE A 116 3.45 -14.12 12.16
C PHE A 116 4.34 -12.94 12.57
N GLY A 117 4.11 -12.36 13.75
CA GLY A 117 4.79 -11.17 14.25
C GLY A 117 3.82 -10.21 14.93
N LYS A 118 4.21 -8.94 15.05
CA LYS A 118 3.37 -7.89 15.64
C LYS A 118 2.60 -7.17 14.53
N THR A 119 1.29 -7.15 14.64
CA THR A 119 0.43 -6.39 13.73
C THR A 119 0.09 -5.06 14.37
N HIS A 120 0.43 -3.95 13.71
CA HIS A 120 0.10 -2.62 14.17
C HIS A 120 -1.36 -2.28 13.86
N VAL A 121 -2.02 -1.62 14.82
CA VAL A 121 -3.45 -1.30 14.77
C VAL A 121 -3.66 0.16 15.14
N ILE A 122 -4.46 0.86 14.34
CA ILE A 122 -5.03 2.16 14.66
C ILE A 122 -6.54 1.97 14.88
N ALA A 123 -7.00 2.24 16.10
CA ALA A 123 -8.40 2.07 16.48
C ALA A 123 -9.09 3.41 16.74
N SER A 124 -10.32 3.58 16.25
CA SER A 124 -11.11 4.80 16.44
C SER A 124 -12.59 4.46 16.69
N GLY A 125 -13.33 5.43 17.25
CA GLY A 125 -14.75 5.26 17.56
C GLY A 125 -15.03 4.61 18.93
N PRO A 126 -16.31 4.53 19.33
CA PRO A 126 -16.72 4.05 20.66
C PRO A 126 -16.30 2.60 20.92
N LYS A 127 -15.77 2.29 22.11
CA LYS A 127 -15.27 0.94 22.43
C LYS A 127 -16.36 -0.15 22.39
N GLU A 128 -17.60 0.23 22.68
CA GLU A 128 -18.76 -0.67 22.71
C GLU A 128 -19.51 -0.76 21.37
N ALA A 129 -19.07 -0.03 20.33
CA ALA A 129 -19.69 -0.09 19.01
C ALA A 129 -19.30 -1.38 18.27
N GLN A 130 -20.08 -1.75 17.26
CA GLN A 130 -19.80 -2.95 16.45
C GLN A 130 -18.39 -2.85 15.82
N PRO A 131 -17.56 -3.91 15.91
CA PRO A 131 -16.20 -3.88 15.37
C PRO A 131 -16.21 -3.85 13.83
N LEU A 132 -15.35 -3.01 13.26
CA LEU A 132 -15.09 -2.92 11.82
C LEU A 132 -13.58 -2.98 11.55
N VAL A 133 -13.11 -4.08 10.96
CA VAL A 133 -11.71 -4.25 10.58
C VAL A 133 -11.48 -3.66 9.19
N LEU A 134 -10.46 -2.82 9.07
CA LEU A 134 -10.09 -2.14 7.82
C LEU A 134 -8.72 -2.64 7.34
N LEU A 135 -8.69 -3.20 6.14
CA LEU A 135 -7.48 -3.67 5.47
C LEU A 135 -7.13 -2.72 4.33
N HIS A 136 -5.90 -2.21 4.32
CA HIS A 136 -5.46 -1.29 3.29
C HIS A 136 -5.15 -2.00 1.96
N ALA A 137 -5.12 -1.21 0.88
CA ALA A 137 -4.57 -1.65 -0.39
C ALA A 137 -3.04 -1.80 -0.31
N THR A 138 -2.47 -2.59 -1.22
CA THR A 138 -1.03 -2.86 -1.24
C THR A 138 -0.19 -1.58 -1.21
N SER A 139 0.78 -1.52 -0.30
CA SER A 139 1.71 -0.39 -0.11
C SER A 139 1.11 0.92 0.41
N ALA A 140 -0.18 0.94 0.79
CA ALA A 140 -0.84 2.16 1.26
C ALA A 140 -0.79 2.37 2.79
N SER A 141 -0.60 1.28 3.58
CA SER A 141 -0.68 1.25 5.05
C SER A 141 -2.05 1.61 5.63
N ALA A 142 -2.24 1.41 6.94
CA ALA A 142 -3.44 1.76 7.68
C ALA A 142 -3.80 3.26 7.57
N THR A 143 -2.82 4.13 7.34
CA THR A 143 -3.02 5.58 7.23
C THR A 143 -3.90 5.99 6.06
N MET A 144 -4.08 5.14 5.04
CA MET A 144 -4.93 5.45 3.87
C MET A 144 -6.39 5.75 4.22
N TRP A 145 -6.84 5.31 5.40
CA TRP A 145 -8.22 5.48 5.86
C TRP A 145 -8.52 6.87 6.44
N PHE A 146 -7.52 7.77 6.57
CA PHE A 146 -7.73 9.12 7.11
C PHE A 146 -8.91 9.88 6.48
N PRO A 147 -9.23 9.77 5.16
CA PRO A 147 -10.35 10.50 4.58
C PRO A 147 -11.72 9.93 4.97
N ASN A 148 -11.78 8.65 5.36
CA ASN A 148 -13.03 7.92 5.59
C ASN A 148 -13.28 7.62 7.07
N ILE A 149 -12.23 7.67 7.90
CA ILE A 149 -12.31 7.19 9.28
C ILE A 149 -13.32 7.97 10.11
N ALA A 150 -13.47 9.28 9.88
CA ALA A 150 -14.40 10.12 10.62
C ALA A 150 -15.86 9.66 10.49
N ASP A 151 -16.26 9.18 9.32
CA ASP A 151 -17.63 8.71 9.09
C ASP A 151 -17.80 7.26 9.55
N LEU A 152 -16.81 6.40 9.29
CA LEU A 152 -16.83 5.00 9.71
C LEU A 152 -16.84 4.88 11.25
N SER A 153 -16.01 5.66 11.95
CA SER A 153 -15.87 5.56 13.40
C SER A 153 -17.04 6.15 14.20
N ARG A 154 -18.03 6.78 13.54
CA ARG A 154 -19.24 7.26 14.23
C ARG A 154 -20.10 6.12 14.75
N ASN A 155 -20.27 5.09 13.93
CA ASN A 155 -21.18 3.97 14.19
C ASN A 155 -20.45 2.67 14.53
N TYR A 156 -19.14 2.59 14.23
CA TYR A 156 -18.34 1.39 14.41
C TYR A 156 -17.12 1.66 15.27
N ARG A 157 -16.66 0.62 15.96
CA ARG A 157 -15.32 0.57 16.52
C ARG A 157 -14.38 0.10 15.43
N THR A 158 -13.67 1.04 14.79
CA THR A 158 -12.79 0.71 13.66
C THR A 158 -11.44 0.20 14.14
N TYR A 159 -10.87 -0.75 13.40
CA TYR A 159 -9.52 -1.28 13.59
C TYR A 159 -8.81 -1.30 12.23
N ALA A 160 -8.04 -0.26 11.93
CA ALA A 160 -7.21 -0.19 10.73
C ALA A 160 -5.87 -0.88 10.99
N LEU A 161 -5.61 -1.96 10.24
CA LEU A 161 -4.43 -2.80 10.44
C LEU A 161 -3.36 -2.47 9.41
N ASP A 162 -2.09 -2.41 9.83
CA ASP A 162 -0.97 -2.52 8.90
C ASP A 162 -0.76 -3.99 8.56
N THR A 163 -0.89 -4.36 7.29
CA THR A 163 -0.77 -5.74 6.84
C THR A 163 0.67 -6.22 7.01
N ILE A 164 0.84 -7.37 7.67
CA ILE A 164 2.18 -7.90 7.95
C ILE A 164 2.95 -8.21 6.66
N GLY A 165 4.18 -7.75 6.58
CA GLY A 165 5.03 -7.89 5.38
C GLY A 165 4.80 -6.83 4.30
N GLU A 166 3.89 -5.87 4.51
CA GLU A 166 3.78 -4.66 3.69
C GLU A 166 4.37 -3.43 4.40
N PRO A 167 4.69 -2.35 3.67
CA PRO A 167 5.07 -1.07 4.26
C PRO A 167 4.04 -0.59 5.28
N GLY A 168 4.50 -0.38 6.51
CA GLY A 168 3.69 0.01 7.67
C GLY A 168 4.47 -0.18 8.97
N LYS A 169 3.79 -0.10 10.10
CA LYS A 169 4.39 -0.29 11.44
C LYS A 169 4.40 -1.74 11.93
N SER A 170 3.76 -2.66 11.20
CA SER A 170 3.76 -4.09 11.51
C SER A 170 5.15 -4.73 11.37
N VAL A 171 5.53 -5.57 12.32
CA VAL A 171 6.83 -6.24 12.38
C VAL A 171 6.67 -7.73 12.13
N ILE A 172 7.27 -8.22 11.04
CA ILE A 172 7.24 -9.64 10.66
C ILE A 172 8.33 -10.44 11.39
N SER A 173 7.94 -11.56 12.01
CA SER A 173 8.88 -12.49 12.66
C SER A 173 8.80 -13.92 12.09
N ASN A 174 7.64 -14.29 11.53
CA ASN A 174 7.42 -15.60 10.92
C ASN A 174 6.51 -15.42 9.69
N PRO A 175 7.04 -15.32 8.47
CA PRO A 175 6.24 -14.96 7.31
C PRO A 175 5.15 -15.99 6.96
N PRO A 176 3.94 -15.53 6.55
CA PRO A 176 2.92 -16.40 5.96
C PRO A 176 3.51 -17.17 4.77
N GLN A 177 3.24 -18.47 4.68
CA GLN A 177 3.80 -19.31 3.58
C GLN A 177 2.75 -19.73 2.57
N LYS A 178 1.48 -19.76 2.95
CA LYS A 178 0.36 -20.19 2.09
C LYS A 178 -0.75 -19.15 2.11
N ARG A 179 -1.60 -19.11 1.08
CA ARG A 179 -2.74 -18.18 1.02
C ARG A 179 -3.67 -18.30 2.24
N SER A 180 -3.85 -19.52 2.75
CA SER A 180 -4.65 -19.79 3.96
C SER A 180 -4.11 -19.10 5.22
N ASP A 181 -2.82 -18.76 5.26
CA ASP A 181 -2.21 -18.10 6.40
C ASP A 181 -2.67 -16.64 6.55
N TYR A 182 -2.95 -15.95 5.43
CA TYR A 182 -3.43 -14.56 5.45
C TYR A 182 -4.83 -14.44 6.05
N GLY A 183 -5.68 -15.47 5.93
CA GLY A 183 -6.98 -15.51 6.59
C GLY A 183 -6.90 -15.54 8.12
N ALA A 184 -5.75 -15.92 8.68
CA ALA A 184 -5.53 -15.91 10.13
C ALA A 184 -4.95 -14.59 10.65
N LEU A 185 -4.79 -13.57 9.81
CA LEU A 185 -4.36 -12.23 10.23
C LEU A 185 -5.51 -11.40 10.81
N VAL A 186 -6.75 -11.80 10.55
CA VAL A 186 -7.98 -11.11 10.96
C VAL A 186 -8.75 -11.84 12.06
N ASN A 187 -8.26 -13.00 12.52
CA ASN A 187 -8.83 -13.80 13.62
C ASN A 187 -8.00 -13.61 14.89
#